data_AF-A0AAD7MTT9-F1
#
_entry.id   AF-A0AAD7MTT9-F1
#
_cell.length_a   1.000
_cell.length_b   1.000
_cell.length_c   1.000
_cell.angle_alpha   90.00
_cell.angle_beta   90.00
_cell.angle_gamma   90.00
#
_symmetry.space_group_name_H-M   'P 1'
#
loop_
_entity.id
_entity.type
_entity.pdbx_description
1 polymer ?
#
loop_
_entity_poly.entity_id
_entity_poly.type
_entity_poly.pdbx_seq_one_letter_code
_entity_poly.pdbx_strand_id
1 'polypeptide(L)'
;MRPAACNAKPDDNVSYRTLATWLLSRFSNIISNSHNHSNAALNQIFHVPLRSWAASSLRKILVMAAPQKPNSKTIGHERNTPCAPTLLTPTYNEAFSSSEADIVLESSDGTLYRVHSYTLRTTSGLFRTMLSLPPPSGGHTHEPIAIHHPDAVVEPLLRLICGLATRPWRSIDELEAVLTLAESWDAPGPISSLRIALSGGKWLTTAPLRLYALAAHFAWPAEAQRASTHTLVLDLSSPAHAPVLASLPAPALLALLRLHRTRRDALRALLDSPERFLAGNGDPFHCSACAVTPLDNRTWRALKARIFREMNVRPLGDTLGVPVGGMCDWPEAKACWAARCAKEGCGAANYDRAATLKQVRTCVDALPLVVELDWMD
;
A
#
# COMPACT_ATOMS: atom_id res chain seq x y z
N MET A 1 26.74 19.64 -38.61
CA MET A 1 25.38 20.22 -38.64
C MET A 1 24.39 19.13 -38.20
N ARG A 2 23.73 19.30 -37.05
CA ARG A 2 22.66 18.41 -36.56
C ARG A 2 21.32 18.86 -37.17
N PRO A 3 20.39 17.96 -37.53
CA PRO A 3 18.98 18.30 -37.59
C PRO A 3 18.28 18.02 -36.26
N ALA A 4 17.29 18.85 -35.96
CA ALA A 4 16.61 18.97 -34.67
C ALA A 4 15.60 17.85 -34.42
N ALA A 5 15.53 17.39 -33.17
CA ALA A 5 14.51 16.46 -32.68
C ALA A 5 13.23 17.23 -32.34
N CYS A 6 12.12 16.90 -33.01
CA CYS A 6 10.78 17.32 -32.61
C CYS A 6 10.31 16.45 -31.44
N ASN A 7 10.39 16.98 -30.22
CA ASN A 7 9.69 16.44 -29.06
C ASN A 7 8.23 16.90 -29.09
N ALA A 8 7.34 16.04 -29.61
CA ALA A 8 5.92 16.12 -29.31
C ALA A 8 5.59 15.04 -28.27
N LYS A 9 5.18 15.46 -27.07
CA LYS A 9 4.57 14.54 -26.08
C LYS A 9 3.26 14.00 -26.66
N PRO A 10 2.94 12.70 -26.50
CA PRO A 10 1.62 12.21 -26.86
C PRO A 10 0.58 12.89 -25.97
N ASP A 11 -0.43 13.49 -26.59
CA ASP A 11 -1.56 14.13 -25.93
C ASP A 11 -2.43 13.07 -25.24
N ASP A 12 -2.38 13.01 -23.90
CA ASP A 12 -3.17 12.11 -23.03
C ASP A 12 -4.70 12.23 -23.25
N ASN A 13 -5.14 13.28 -23.95
CA ASN A 13 -6.54 13.69 -24.10
C ASN A 13 -7.29 12.99 -25.25
N VAL A 14 -6.60 12.27 -26.14
CA VAL A 14 -7.22 11.52 -27.24
C VAL A 14 -7.60 10.09 -26.79
N SER A 15 -6.89 9.57 -25.78
CA SER A 15 -6.95 8.17 -25.31
C SER A 15 -8.20 7.81 -24.48
N TYR A 16 -8.66 8.73 -23.62
CA TYR A 16 -9.91 8.54 -22.87
C TYR A 16 -11.16 8.67 -23.72
N ARG A 17 -11.05 9.37 -24.86
CA ARG A 17 -12.19 9.61 -25.73
C ARG A 17 -12.72 8.31 -26.31
N THR A 18 -11.90 7.30 -26.62
CA THR A 18 -12.37 6.10 -27.34
C THR A 18 -13.14 5.11 -26.45
N LEU A 19 -12.65 4.82 -25.24
CA LEU A 19 -13.36 3.98 -24.25
C LEU A 19 -14.60 4.70 -23.67
N ALA A 20 -14.49 6.00 -23.40
CA ALA A 20 -15.64 6.81 -23.00
C ALA A 20 -16.65 6.97 -24.13
N THR A 21 -16.23 7.16 -25.38
CA THR A 21 -17.10 7.20 -26.57
C THR A 21 -17.74 5.84 -26.85
N TRP A 22 -17.03 4.73 -26.62
CA TRP A 22 -17.59 3.37 -26.72
C TRP A 22 -18.66 3.09 -25.65
N LEU A 23 -18.40 3.49 -24.41
CA LEU A 23 -19.40 3.43 -23.32
C LEU A 23 -20.57 4.42 -23.56
N LEU A 24 -20.31 5.67 -23.93
CA LEU A 24 -21.33 6.70 -24.20
C LEU A 24 -22.18 6.35 -25.44
N SER A 25 -21.59 5.75 -26.48
CA SER A 25 -22.30 5.25 -27.67
C SER A 25 -23.26 4.11 -27.31
N ARG A 26 -22.86 3.18 -26.43
CA ARG A 26 -23.69 2.07 -25.95
C ARG A 26 -24.78 2.47 -24.95
N PHE A 27 -24.55 3.52 -24.15
CA PHE A 27 -25.47 3.98 -23.11
C PHE A 27 -26.24 5.27 -23.46
N SER A 28 -26.13 5.78 -24.69
CA SER A 28 -26.80 7.00 -25.18
C SER A 28 -28.32 7.03 -24.91
N ASN A 29 -29.01 5.91 -25.13
CA ASN A 29 -30.46 5.79 -24.88
C ASN A 29 -30.82 5.71 -23.39
N ILE A 30 -29.88 5.37 -22.51
CA ILE A 30 -30.11 5.20 -21.07
C ILE A 30 -29.76 6.49 -20.32
N ILE A 31 -28.69 7.18 -20.71
CA ILE A 31 -28.26 8.47 -20.13
C ILE A 31 -29.22 9.61 -20.51
N SER A 32 -29.81 9.56 -21.71
CA SER A 32 -30.80 10.55 -22.16
C SER A 32 -32.09 10.52 -21.34
N ASN A 33 -32.43 9.38 -20.73
CA ASN A 33 -33.59 9.24 -19.84
C ASN A 33 -33.26 9.46 -18.34
N SER A 34 -31.99 9.62 -17.96
CA SER A 34 -31.57 9.66 -16.55
C SER A 34 -31.11 11.03 -16.05
N HIS A 35 -31.45 12.12 -16.74
CA HIS A 35 -31.04 13.47 -16.32
C HIS A 35 -31.50 13.89 -14.91
N ASN A 36 -32.31 13.07 -14.20
CA ASN A 36 -32.77 13.36 -12.84
C ASN A 36 -32.46 12.33 -11.74
N HIS A 37 -31.80 11.19 -11.98
CA HIS A 37 -31.55 10.20 -10.89
C HIS A 37 -30.17 9.51 -10.97
N SER A 38 -29.19 10.09 -10.28
CA SER A 38 -27.75 9.81 -10.42
C SER A 38 -27.17 8.65 -9.59
N ASN A 39 -27.95 7.88 -8.81
CA ASN A 39 -27.43 6.73 -8.07
C ASN A 39 -28.23 5.42 -8.24
N ALA A 40 -29.51 5.48 -8.59
CA ALA A 40 -30.35 4.28 -8.72
C ALA A 40 -30.06 3.47 -10.00
N ALA A 41 -29.75 4.15 -11.11
CA ALA A 41 -29.50 3.52 -12.40
C ALA A 41 -28.18 2.71 -12.42
N LEU A 42 -27.13 3.18 -11.74
CA LEU A 42 -25.86 2.45 -11.62
C LEU A 42 -25.99 1.18 -10.76
N ASN A 43 -26.84 1.22 -9.72
CA ASN A 43 -27.11 0.03 -8.89
C ASN A 43 -27.95 -1.03 -9.62
N GLN A 44 -28.83 -0.64 -10.56
CA GLN A 44 -29.57 -1.58 -11.40
C GLN A 44 -28.70 -2.30 -12.44
N ILE A 45 -27.61 -1.67 -12.89
CA ILE A 45 -26.72 -2.24 -13.92
C ILE A 45 -25.75 -3.28 -13.35
N PHE A 46 -25.28 -3.11 -12.11
CA PHE A 46 -24.18 -3.93 -11.56
C PHE A 46 -24.58 -4.97 -10.50
N HIS A 47 -25.84 -5.01 -10.02
CA HIS A 47 -26.36 -6.03 -9.08
C HIS A 47 -25.41 -6.46 -7.94
N VAL A 48 -24.55 -5.55 -7.48
CA VAL A 48 -23.61 -5.73 -6.35
C VAL A 48 -23.53 -4.39 -5.64
N PRO A 49 -23.57 -4.32 -4.29
CA PRO A 49 -23.34 -3.07 -3.58
C PRO A 49 -21.91 -2.63 -3.87
N LEU A 50 -21.74 -1.70 -4.82
CA LEU A 50 -20.48 -1.06 -5.14
C LEU A 50 -19.94 -0.44 -3.85
N ARG A 51 -18.96 -1.10 -3.21
CA ARG A 51 -18.15 -0.47 -2.17
C ARG A 51 -17.56 0.81 -2.78
N SER A 52 -17.64 1.91 -2.04
CA SER A 52 -17.54 3.31 -2.48
C SER A 52 -16.38 3.68 -3.43
N TRP A 53 -15.36 2.82 -3.56
CA TRP A 53 -14.17 3.04 -4.39
C TRP A 53 -14.22 2.42 -5.79
N ALA A 54 -14.99 1.35 -6.03
CA ALA A 54 -15.27 0.88 -7.41
C ALA A 54 -16.04 1.95 -8.21
N ALA A 55 -16.92 2.66 -7.52
CA ALA A 55 -17.57 3.87 -8.01
C ALA A 55 -16.59 5.05 -8.21
N SER A 56 -15.45 5.10 -7.51
CA SER A 56 -14.42 6.14 -7.66
C SER A 56 -13.59 5.94 -8.94
N SER A 57 -13.23 4.69 -9.27
CA SER A 57 -12.58 4.36 -10.54
C SER A 57 -13.51 4.59 -11.73
N LEU A 58 -14.77 4.18 -11.62
CA LEU A 58 -15.80 4.47 -12.63
C LEU A 58 -16.15 5.98 -12.71
N ARG A 59 -16.19 6.72 -11.58
CA ARG A 59 -16.38 8.18 -11.57
C ARG A 59 -15.18 8.94 -12.13
N LYS A 60 -13.94 8.48 -11.93
CA LYS A 60 -12.76 9.07 -12.58
C LYS A 60 -12.84 8.91 -14.10
N ILE A 61 -13.35 7.78 -14.58
CA ILE A 61 -13.63 7.55 -16.01
C ILE A 61 -14.78 8.45 -16.50
N LEU A 62 -15.81 8.69 -15.68
CA LEU A 62 -17.00 9.48 -16.06
C LEU A 62 -16.81 11.01 -15.97
N VAL A 63 -16.07 11.53 -14.98
CA VAL A 63 -15.92 12.97 -14.70
C VAL A 63 -14.97 13.67 -15.68
N MET A 64 -14.03 12.94 -16.29
CA MET A 64 -13.14 13.49 -17.32
C MET A 64 -13.79 13.63 -18.71
N ALA A 65 -15.08 13.25 -18.85
CA ALA A 65 -15.82 13.21 -20.12
C ALA A 65 -16.81 14.38 -20.33
N ALA A 66 -16.77 15.45 -19.52
CA ALA A 66 -17.69 16.58 -19.68
C ALA A 66 -17.35 17.45 -20.92
N PRO A 67 -18.32 17.79 -21.79
CA PRO A 67 -18.04 18.44 -23.06
C PRO A 67 -17.71 19.93 -22.92
N GLN A 68 -16.61 20.39 -23.53
CA GLN A 68 -16.40 21.80 -23.88
C GLN A 68 -16.85 22.05 -25.33
N LYS A 69 -17.50 23.20 -25.56
CA LYS A 69 -18.11 23.59 -26.85
C LYS A 69 -17.07 23.66 -27.98
N PRO A 70 -17.40 23.21 -29.21
CA PRO A 70 -16.47 23.21 -30.33
C PRO A 70 -16.31 24.61 -30.94
N ASN A 71 -15.07 24.98 -31.25
CA ASN A 71 -14.74 26.13 -32.09
C ASN A 71 -14.29 25.59 -33.47
N SER A 72 -15.00 25.98 -34.51
CA SER A 72 -14.80 25.54 -35.89
C SER A 72 -13.71 26.35 -36.57
N LYS A 73 -12.68 25.70 -37.14
CA LYS A 73 -11.98 26.18 -38.35
C LYS A 73 -11.43 25.01 -39.17
N THR A 74 -11.84 24.97 -40.43
CA THR A 74 -11.46 24.08 -41.53
C THR A 74 -10.12 24.49 -42.14
N ILE A 75 -9.20 23.55 -42.38
CA ILE A 75 -8.07 23.73 -43.32
C ILE A 75 -7.77 22.42 -44.07
N GLY A 76 -7.85 22.50 -45.41
CA GLY A 76 -6.81 22.09 -46.37
C GLY A 76 -6.41 20.61 -46.48
N HIS A 77 -6.80 20.01 -47.61
CA HIS A 77 -6.48 18.65 -48.04
C HIS A 77 -5.13 18.60 -48.78
N GLU A 78 -4.13 17.85 -48.28
CA GLU A 78 -2.96 17.45 -49.08
C GLU A 78 -2.82 15.92 -49.06
N ARG A 79 -2.60 15.35 -50.25
CA ARG A 79 -2.52 13.91 -50.52
C ARG A 79 -1.08 13.44 -50.29
N ASN A 80 -0.85 12.67 -49.23
CA ASN A 80 0.36 11.85 -49.08
C ASN A 80 0.03 10.38 -49.35
N THR A 81 0.76 9.82 -50.31
CA THR A 81 0.76 8.40 -50.70
C THR A 81 1.12 7.51 -49.50
N PRO A 82 0.37 6.43 -49.20
CA PRO A 82 0.70 5.57 -48.09
C PRO A 82 1.86 4.63 -48.46
N CYS A 83 2.95 4.74 -47.71
CA CYS A 83 3.99 3.72 -47.68
C CYS A 83 3.41 2.47 -47.02
N ALA A 84 3.53 1.30 -47.66
CA ALA A 84 2.94 0.06 -47.19
C ALA A 84 3.44 -0.28 -45.77
N PRO A 85 2.55 -0.61 -44.82
CA PRO A 85 2.96 -1.03 -43.50
C PRO A 85 3.65 -2.38 -43.61
N THR A 86 4.92 -2.45 -43.17
CA THR A 86 5.64 -3.70 -42.96
C THR A 86 4.80 -4.57 -42.02
N LEU A 87 4.26 -5.69 -42.53
CA LEU A 87 3.51 -6.67 -41.75
C LEU A 87 4.46 -7.33 -40.73
N LEU A 88 4.62 -6.71 -39.56
CA LEU A 88 5.23 -7.37 -38.41
C LEU A 88 4.33 -8.55 -38.05
N THR A 89 4.88 -9.76 -38.13
CA THR A 89 4.16 -10.96 -37.72
C THR A 89 3.71 -10.82 -36.27
N PRO A 90 2.43 -11.10 -35.95
CA PRO A 90 1.94 -11.01 -34.58
C PRO A 90 2.78 -11.89 -33.65
N THR A 91 3.35 -11.29 -32.62
CA THR A 91 4.21 -12.00 -31.66
C THR A 91 3.33 -12.57 -30.55
N TYR A 92 3.08 -13.89 -30.62
CA TYR A 92 2.37 -14.60 -29.57
C TYR A 92 3.32 -14.98 -28.43
N ASN A 93 2.85 -14.85 -27.19
CA ASN A 93 3.58 -15.36 -26.05
C ASN A 93 3.68 -16.90 -26.13
N GLU A 94 4.86 -17.46 -25.87
CA GLU A 94 5.12 -18.91 -25.98
C GLU A 94 4.12 -19.75 -25.16
N ALA A 95 3.81 -19.32 -23.94
CA ALA A 95 2.90 -20.02 -23.04
C ALA A 95 1.42 -19.86 -23.42
N PHE A 96 1.09 -18.90 -24.30
CA PHE A 96 -0.27 -18.54 -24.69
C PHE A 96 -0.41 -18.49 -26.23
N SER A 97 0.14 -19.50 -26.90
CA SER A 97 0.18 -19.58 -28.38
C SER A 97 -0.80 -20.60 -28.98
N SER A 98 -1.51 -21.38 -28.16
CA SER A 98 -2.42 -22.46 -28.58
C SER A 98 -3.46 -21.97 -29.59
N SER A 99 -3.57 -22.65 -30.73
CA SER A 99 -4.56 -22.37 -31.78
C SER A 99 -6.00 -22.73 -31.38
N GLU A 100 -6.18 -23.52 -30.32
CA GLU A 100 -7.50 -23.92 -29.83
C GLU A 100 -8.18 -22.86 -28.97
N ALA A 101 -7.44 -21.83 -28.55
CA ALA A 101 -7.99 -20.73 -27.78
C ALA A 101 -8.76 -19.74 -28.67
N ASP A 102 -9.95 -19.38 -28.19
CA ASP A 102 -10.97 -18.61 -28.91
C ASP A 102 -10.96 -17.12 -28.58
N ILE A 103 -10.14 -16.68 -27.61
CA ILE A 103 -9.92 -15.28 -27.29
C ILE A 103 -8.46 -14.93 -27.49
N VAL A 104 -8.22 -13.78 -28.11
CA VAL A 104 -6.90 -13.15 -28.22
C VAL A 104 -6.92 -11.87 -27.39
N LEU A 105 -6.02 -11.78 -26.43
CA LEU A 105 -5.75 -10.55 -25.68
C LEU A 105 -4.44 -9.93 -26.19
N GLU A 106 -4.36 -8.61 -26.25
CA GLU A 106 -3.16 -7.88 -26.69
C GLU A 106 -2.66 -6.98 -25.56
N SER A 107 -1.39 -7.10 -25.16
CA SER A 107 -0.80 -6.20 -24.16
C SER A 107 -0.41 -4.84 -24.75
N SER A 108 -0.05 -3.88 -23.89
CA SER A 108 0.47 -2.58 -24.36
C SER A 108 1.81 -2.69 -25.10
N ASP A 109 2.51 -3.81 -24.94
CA ASP A 109 3.79 -4.09 -25.60
C ASP A 109 3.58 -4.74 -26.99
N GLY A 110 2.33 -4.98 -27.39
CA GLY A 110 1.96 -5.60 -28.67
C GLY A 110 2.03 -7.13 -28.69
N THR A 111 2.25 -7.76 -27.53
CA THR A 111 2.28 -9.22 -27.41
C THR A 111 0.86 -9.77 -27.34
N LEU A 112 0.61 -10.83 -28.12
CA LEU A 112 -0.68 -11.50 -28.16
C LEU A 112 -0.72 -12.73 -27.24
N TYR A 113 -1.83 -12.87 -26.52
CA TYR A 113 -2.10 -13.97 -25.59
C TYR A 113 -3.38 -14.68 -26.01
N ARG A 114 -3.27 -15.91 -26.48
CA ARG A 114 -4.43 -16.77 -26.74
C ARG A 114 -4.87 -17.46 -25.46
N VAL A 115 -6.13 -17.24 -25.07
CA VAL A 115 -6.73 -17.80 -23.84
C VAL A 115 -8.12 -18.34 -24.15
N HIS A 116 -8.53 -19.42 -23.49
CA HIS A 116 -9.88 -19.94 -23.64
C HIS A 116 -10.91 -19.06 -22.92
N SER A 117 -12.01 -18.73 -23.60
CA SER A 117 -13.14 -17.98 -23.05
C SER A 117 -13.73 -18.64 -21.81
N TYR A 118 -13.75 -19.97 -21.76
CA TYR A 118 -14.18 -20.74 -20.60
C TYR A 118 -13.36 -20.40 -19.35
N THR A 119 -12.03 -20.36 -19.48
CA THR A 119 -11.13 -20.02 -18.37
C THR A 119 -11.40 -18.60 -17.90
N LEU A 120 -11.36 -17.61 -18.80
CA LEU A 120 -11.57 -16.21 -18.44
C LEU A 120 -12.95 -15.98 -17.78
N ARG A 121 -14.01 -16.59 -18.30
CA ARG A 121 -15.37 -16.47 -17.74
C ARG A 121 -15.53 -17.13 -16.38
N THR A 122 -14.80 -18.21 -16.10
CA THR A 122 -14.91 -18.92 -14.81
C THR A 122 -14.04 -18.29 -13.74
N THR A 123 -12.94 -17.64 -14.10
CA THR A 123 -11.98 -17.07 -13.14
C THR A 123 -12.07 -15.56 -12.98
N SER A 124 -12.75 -14.84 -13.88
CA SER A 124 -12.88 -13.38 -13.86
C SER A 124 -14.33 -12.94 -14.04
N GLY A 125 -14.83 -12.12 -13.10
CA GLY A 125 -16.16 -11.52 -13.20
C GLY A 125 -16.28 -10.48 -14.32
N LEU A 126 -15.19 -9.74 -14.60
CA LEU A 126 -15.10 -8.83 -15.73
C LEU A 126 -15.37 -9.57 -17.05
N PHE A 127 -14.59 -10.61 -17.35
CA PHE A 127 -14.73 -11.35 -18.61
C PHE A 127 -16.02 -12.15 -18.67
N ARG A 128 -16.52 -12.66 -17.54
CA ARG A 128 -17.85 -13.28 -17.48
C ARG A 128 -18.95 -12.35 -17.97
N THR A 129 -18.90 -11.09 -17.57
CA THR A 129 -19.86 -10.07 -17.99
C THR A 129 -19.60 -9.61 -19.42
N MET A 130 -18.35 -9.31 -19.76
CA MET A 130 -17.95 -8.85 -21.09
C MET A 130 -18.35 -9.85 -22.18
N LEU A 131 -18.11 -11.14 -21.96
CA LEU A 131 -18.37 -12.20 -22.93
C LEU A 131 -19.83 -12.65 -22.98
N SER A 132 -20.67 -12.23 -22.02
CA SER A 132 -22.11 -12.47 -22.09
C SER A 132 -22.86 -11.42 -22.92
N LEU A 133 -22.21 -10.29 -23.24
CA LEU A 133 -22.82 -9.22 -24.03
C LEU A 133 -22.89 -9.60 -25.52
N PRO A 134 -23.94 -9.17 -26.26
CA PRO A 134 -23.97 -9.33 -27.70
C PRO A 134 -22.77 -8.60 -28.34
N PRO A 135 -22.13 -9.19 -29.37
CA PRO A 135 -21.05 -8.52 -30.10
C PRO A 135 -21.57 -7.21 -30.71
N PRO A 136 -20.74 -6.16 -30.78
CA PRO A 136 -21.13 -4.92 -31.43
C PRO A 136 -21.51 -5.19 -32.90
N SER A 137 -22.61 -4.59 -33.35
CA SER A 137 -23.11 -4.75 -34.71
C SER A 137 -22.03 -4.38 -35.72
N GLY A 138 -21.48 -5.38 -36.43
CA GLY A 138 -20.44 -5.21 -37.43
C GLY A 138 -19.00 -5.47 -36.97
N GLY A 139 -18.77 -5.89 -35.72
CA GLY A 139 -17.45 -6.33 -35.25
C GLY A 139 -17.13 -7.77 -35.67
N HIS A 140 -15.93 -8.00 -36.22
CA HIS A 140 -15.42 -9.35 -36.45
C HIS A 140 -15.12 -10.02 -35.11
N THR A 141 -15.55 -11.26 -34.92
CA THR A 141 -15.34 -12.06 -33.69
C THR A 141 -13.87 -12.42 -33.41
N HIS A 142 -12.93 -11.92 -34.21
CA HIS A 142 -11.50 -12.28 -34.18
C HIS A 142 -10.56 -11.12 -33.84
N GLU A 143 -11.07 -9.92 -33.54
CA GLU A 143 -10.20 -8.80 -33.18
C GLU A 143 -9.62 -8.99 -31.77
N PRO A 144 -8.29 -8.78 -31.57
CA PRO A 144 -7.69 -8.85 -30.25
C PRO A 144 -8.30 -7.86 -29.27
N ILE A 145 -8.49 -8.29 -28.02
CA ILE A 145 -8.92 -7.42 -26.93
C ILE A 145 -7.69 -6.71 -26.37
N ALA A 146 -7.58 -5.42 -26.62
CA ALA A 146 -6.48 -4.61 -26.11
C ALA A 146 -6.52 -4.47 -24.57
N ILE A 147 -5.38 -4.67 -23.93
CA ILE A 147 -5.13 -4.52 -22.50
C ILE A 147 -4.12 -3.40 -22.31
N HIS A 148 -4.46 -2.41 -21.49
CA HIS A 148 -3.59 -1.27 -21.18
C HIS A 148 -2.53 -1.56 -20.10
N HIS A 149 -1.90 -2.74 -20.16
CA HIS A 149 -0.85 -3.14 -19.24
C HIS A 149 0.27 -3.87 -19.99
N PRO A 150 1.53 -3.73 -19.53
CA PRO A 150 2.67 -4.39 -20.16
C PRO A 150 2.70 -5.88 -19.84
N ASP A 151 3.50 -6.62 -20.60
CA ASP A 151 3.69 -8.06 -20.48
C ASP A 151 4.12 -8.48 -19.06
N ALA A 152 4.92 -7.64 -18.42
CA ALA A 152 5.39 -7.84 -17.05
C ALA A 152 4.25 -7.96 -16.01
N VAL A 153 3.05 -7.48 -16.32
CA VAL A 153 1.86 -7.56 -15.45
C VAL A 153 0.83 -8.54 -16.00
N VAL A 154 0.61 -8.52 -17.32
CA VAL A 154 -0.39 -9.37 -17.99
C VAL A 154 0.00 -10.84 -17.93
N GLU A 155 1.24 -11.18 -18.27
CA GLU A 155 1.68 -12.58 -18.34
C GLU A 155 1.58 -13.28 -16.97
N PRO A 156 2.08 -12.72 -15.84
CA PRO A 156 1.94 -13.37 -14.53
C PRO A 156 0.49 -13.55 -14.10
N LEU A 157 -0.39 -12.57 -14.37
CA LEU A 157 -1.81 -12.69 -14.05
C LEU A 157 -2.47 -13.81 -14.86
N LEU A 158 -2.20 -13.88 -16.16
CA LEU A 158 -2.76 -14.92 -17.02
C LEU A 158 -2.27 -16.31 -16.61
N ARG A 159 -1.01 -16.44 -16.16
CA ARG A 159 -0.50 -17.71 -15.61
C ARG A 159 -1.28 -18.13 -14.37
N LEU A 160 -1.56 -17.20 -13.45
CA LEU A 160 -2.40 -17.47 -12.28
C LEU A 160 -3.82 -17.88 -12.67
N ILE A 161 -4.43 -17.17 -13.62
CA ILE A 161 -5.78 -17.45 -14.13
C ILE A 161 -5.86 -18.83 -14.78
N CYS A 162 -4.86 -19.20 -15.56
CA CYS A 162 -4.86 -20.45 -16.32
C CYS A 162 -4.27 -21.64 -15.53
N GLY A 163 -3.92 -21.46 -14.25
CA GLY A 163 -3.33 -22.52 -13.43
C GLY A 163 -1.92 -22.95 -13.90
N LEU A 164 -1.19 -22.08 -14.58
CA LEU A 164 0.16 -22.33 -15.05
C LEU A 164 1.20 -22.02 -13.96
N ALA A 165 2.38 -22.60 -14.09
CA ALA A 165 3.49 -22.33 -13.19
C ALA A 165 3.83 -20.83 -13.15
N THR A 166 3.88 -20.28 -11.95
CA THR A 166 4.25 -18.88 -11.70
C THR A 166 5.76 -18.74 -11.53
N ARG A 167 6.29 -17.60 -11.97
CA ARG A 167 7.70 -17.25 -11.74
C ARG A 167 7.86 -16.65 -10.34
N PRO A 168 9.04 -16.74 -9.71
CA PRO A 168 9.29 -16.07 -8.44
C PRO A 168 9.15 -14.54 -8.57
N TRP A 169 8.39 -13.94 -7.66
CA TRP A 169 8.21 -12.48 -7.58
C TRP A 169 9.50 -11.76 -7.20
N ARG A 170 9.90 -10.81 -8.06
CA ARG A 170 11.19 -10.10 -7.95
C ARG A 170 11.10 -8.88 -7.04
N SER A 171 9.96 -8.18 -7.07
CA SER A 171 9.72 -7.00 -6.24
C SER A 171 8.28 -6.97 -5.72
N ILE A 172 8.06 -6.11 -4.71
CA ILE A 172 6.70 -5.83 -4.25
C ILE A 172 5.92 -4.99 -5.27
N ASP A 173 6.60 -4.18 -6.10
CA ASP A 173 5.97 -3.40 -7.18
C ASP A 173 5.33 -4.30 -8.22
N GLU A 174 6.01 -5.41 -8.58
CA GLU A 174 5.49 -6.42 -9.49
C GLU A 174 4.22 -7.07 -8.91
N LEU A 175 4.27 -7.47 -7.64
CA LEU A 175 3.12 -8.06 -6.93
C LEU A 175 1.94 -7.08 -6.87
N GLU A 176 2.19 -5.82 -6.51
CA GLU A 176 1.16 -4.80 -6.38
C GLU A 176 0.52 -4.47 -7.73
N ALA A 177 1.31 -4.33 -8.79
CA ALA A 177 0.79 -4.12 -10.15
C ALA A 177 -0.09 -5.27 -10.64
N VAL A 178 0.34 -6.52 -10.42
CA VAL A 178 -0.46 -7.72 -10.78
C VAL A 178 -1.72 -7.81 -9.92
N LEU A 179 -1.63 -7.47 -8.63
CA LEU A 179 -2.77 -7.48 -7.72
C LEU A 179 -3.81 -6.42 -8.09
N THR A 180 -3.39 -5.22 -8.49
CA THR A 180 -4.29 -4.18 -9.02
C THR A 180 -4.98 -4.62 -10.31
N LEU A 181 -4.26 -5.30 -11.21
CA LEU A 181 -4.87 -5.85 -12.43
C LEU A 181 -5.85 -6.99 -12.09
N ALA A 182 -5.51 -7.86 -11.15
CA ALA A 182 -6.39 -8.93 -10.69
C ALA A 182 -7.69 -8.38 -10.06
N GLU A 183 -7.60 -7.29 -9.30
CA GLU A 183 -8.75 -6.59 -8.76
C GLU A 183 -9.63 -5.97 -9.87
N SER A 184 -9.01 -5.28 -10.85
CA SER A 184 -9.77 -4.68 -11.95
C SER A 184 -10.44 -5.72 -12.85
N TRP A 185 -9.86 -6.91 -12.94
CA TRP A 185 -10.44 -8.05 -13.65
C TRP A 185 -11.44 -8.84 -12.81
N ASP A 186 -11.68 -8.45 -11.55
CA ASP A 186 -12.53 -9.20 -10.61
C ASP A 186 -12.14 -10.70 -10.58
N ALA A 187 -10.85 -10.95 -10.33
CA ALA A 187 -10.24 -12.28 -10.36
C ALA A 187 -9.84 -12.76 -8.95
N PRO A 188 -10.78 -13.34 -8.17
CA PRO A 188 -10.56 -13.67 -6.75
C PRO A 188 -9.52 -14.78 -6.53
N GLY A 189 -9.40 -15.74 -7.46
CA GLY A 189 -8.40 -16.81 -7.38
C GLY A 189 -6.96 -16.28 -7.43
N PRO A 190 -6.59 -15.48 -8.45
CA PRO A 190 -5.32 -14.77 -8.48
C PRO A 190 -5.08 -13.88 -7.25
N ILE A 191 -6.08 -13.11 -6.79
CA ILE A 191 -5.97 -12.28 -5.58
C ILE A 191 -5.60 -13.13 -4.34
N SER A 192 -6.25 -14.28 -4.16
CA SER A 192 -5.94 -15.22 -3.06
C SER A 192 -4.51 -15.75 -3.15
N SER A 193 -4.06 -16.11 -4.35
CA SER A 193 -2.69 -16.60 -4.58
C SER A 193 -1.64 -15.53 -4.28
N LEU A 194 -1.90 -14.29 -4.68
CA LEU A 194 -1.03 -13.14 -4.41
C LEU A 194 -0.98 -12.79 -2.92
N ARG A 195 -2.10 -12.92 -2.19
CA ARG A 195 -2.14 -12.76 -0.72
C ARG A 195 -1.20 -13.74 -0.01
N ILE A 196 -1.15 -14.99 -0.46
CA ILE A 196 -0.22 -16.00 0.08
C ILE A 196 1.22 -15.59 -0.20
N ALA A 197 1.52 -15.13 -1.41
CA ALA A 197 2.86 -14.66 -1.79
C ALA A 197 3.30 -13.42 -0.97
N LEU A 198 2.39 -12.49 -0.71
CA LEU A 198 2.61 -11.29 0.11
C LEU A 198 2.78 -11.60 1.59
N SER A 199 2.14 -12.67 2.08
CA SER A 199 2.30 -13.17 3.45
C SER A 199 3.68 -13.76 3.74
N GLY A 200 4.55 -13.91 2.72
CA GLY A 200 5.93 -14.35 2.90
C GLY A 200 6.77 -13.35 3.71
N GLY A 201 7.63 -13.86 4.59
CA GLY A 201 8.36 -13.06 5.59
C GLY A 201 9.25 -11.94 5.03
N LYS A 202 9.78 -12.08 3.81
CA LYS A 202 10.69 -11.07 3.23
C LYS A 202 10.02 -9.70 3.10
N TRP A 203 8.77 -9.66 2.68
CA TRP A 203 8.05 -8.40 2.41
C TRP A 203 7.68 -7.65 3.69
N LEU A 204 7.39 -8.38 4.77
CA LEU A 204 7.15 -7.81 6.10
C LEU A 204 8.37 -7.03 6.62
N THR A 205 9.57 -7.42 6.23
CA THR A 205 10.79 -6.71 6.63
C THR A 205 11.16 -5.58 5.67
N THR A 206 10.95 -5.74 4.37
CA THR A 206 11.40 -4.76 3.36
C THR A 206 10.39 -3.66 3.08
N ALA A 207 9.09 -3.95 3.19
CA ALA A 207 8.02 -3.04 2.81
C ALA A 207 6.75 -3.17 3.69
N PRO A 208 6.87 -3.14 5.04
CA PRO A 208 5.73 -3.38 5.93
C PRO A 208 4.60 -2.36 5.77
N LEU A 209 4.92 -1.09 5.50
CA LEU A 209 3.89 -0.05 5.32
C LEU A 209 3.05 -0.28 4.06
N ARG A 210 3.68 -0.73 2.96
CA ARG A 210 2.97 -1.07 1.72
C ARG A 210 2.09 -2.29 1.90
N LEU A 211 2.59 -3.31 2.60
CA LEU A 211 1.78 -4.48 2.96
C LEU A 211 0.58 -4.11 3.83
N TYR A 212 0.77 -3.22 4.79
CA TYR A 212 -0.32 -2.72 5.61
C TYR A 212 -1.37 -2.00 4.74
N ALA A 213 -0.93 -1.20 3.76
CA ALA A 213 -1.83 -0.53 2.82
C ALA A 213 -2.62 -1.52 1.94
N LEU A 214 -1.95 -2.55 1.41
CA LEU A 214 -2.62 -3.59 0.63
C LEU A 214 -3.61 -4.39 1.48
N ALA A 215 -3.20 -4.79 2.69
CA ALA A 215 -4.07 -5.51 3.61
C ALA A 215 -5.28 -4.67 4.03
N ALA A 216 -5.09 -3.35 4.19
CA ALA A 216 -6.18 -2.42 4.47
C ALA A 216 -7.15 -2.30 3.29
N HIS A 217 -6.62 -2.16 2.07
CA HIS A 217 -7.40 -2.05 0.84
C HIS A 217 -8.26 -3.30 0.58
N PHE A 218 -7.67 -4.48 0.72
CA PHE A 218 -8.35 -5.76 0.47
C PHE A 218 -9.08 -6.34 1.69
N ALA A 219 -9.17 -5.60 2.80
CA ALA A 219 -9.78 -6.06 4.05
C ALA A 219 -9.23 -7.41 4.54
N TRP A 220 -7.91 -7.51 4.66
CA TRP A 220 -7.17 -8.67 5.14
C TRP A 220 -6.70 -8.46 6.60
N PRO A 221 -7.53 -8.78 7.60
CA PRO A 221 -7.27 -8.38 8.99
C PRO A 221 -5.98 -8.97 9.57
N ALA A 222 -5.72 -10.26 9.33
CA ALA A 222 -4.53 -10.94 9.84
C ALA A 222 -3.23 -10.36 9.25
N GLU A 223 -3.24 -10.01 7.97
CA GLU A 223 -2.13 -9.38 7.25
C GLU A 223 -1.94 -7.94 7.73
N ALA A 224 -3.02 -7.19 7.94
CA ALA A 224 -2.97 -5.83 8.45
C ALA A 224 -2.36 -5.78 9.85
N GLN A 225 -2.77 -6.67 10.75
CA GLN A 225 -2.18 -6.78 12.09
C GLN A 225 -0.69 -7.13 12.02
N ARG A 226 -0.32 -8.20 11.28
CA ARG A 226 1.09 -8.60 11.12
C ARG A 226 1.94 -7.47 10.55
N ALA A 227 1.51 -6.85 9.46
CA ALA A 227 2.23 -5.75 8.82
C ALA A 227 2.35 -4.54 9.77
N SER A 228 1.30 -4.22 10.53
CA SER A 228 1.31 -3.09 11.47
C SER A 228 2.41 -3.22 12.54
N THR A 229 2.66 -4.43 13.07
CA THR A 229 3.76 -4.66 14.00
C THR A 229 5.11 -4.34 13.36
N HIS A 230 5.30 -4.76 12.10
CA HIS A 230 6.54 -4.48 11.39
C HIS A 230 6.70 -3.01 11.00
N THR A 231 5.63 -2.19 11.01
CA THR A 231 5.78 -0.73 10.83
C THR A 231 6.40 -0.04 12.04
N LEU A 232 6.46 -0.68 13.21
CA LEU A 232 6.98 -0.07 14.44
C LEU A 232 8.49 0.25 14.37
N VAL A 233 9.19 -0.27 13.36
CA VAL A 233 10.59 0.06 13.07
C VAL A 233 10.74 1.36 12.26
N LEU A 234 9.64 1.90 11.73
CA LEU A 234 9.62 3.03 10.80
C LEU A 234 9.27 4.33 11.51
N ASP A 235 9.90 5.41 11.04
CA ASP A 235 9.48 6.77 11.33
C ASP A 235 8.41 7.20 10.34
N LEU A 236 7.13 7.12 10.73
CA LEU A 236 6.01 7.52 9.88
C LEU A 236 6.02 9.01 9.51
N SER A 237 6.81 9.84 10.21
CA SER A 237 6.96 11.27 9.90
C SER A 237 7.92 11.49 8.73
N SER A 238 8.68 10.47 8.31
CA SER A 238 9.61 10.56 7.19
C SER A 238 8.86 10.84 5.88
N PRO A 239 9.30 11.81 5.07
CA PRO A 239 8.66 12.13 3.80
C PRO A 239 8.69 10.95 2.80
N ALA A 240 9.61 10.00 2.99
CA ALA A 240 9.69 8.77 2.17
C ALA A 240 8.42 7.89 2.28
N HIS A 241 7.66 8.02 3.37
CA HIS A 241 6.44 7.24 3.58
C HIS A 241 5.16 7.98 3.19
N ALA A 242 5.23 9.29 2.92
CA ALA A 242 4.07 10.10 2.60
C ALA A 242 3.21 9.56 1.44
N PRO A 243 3.76 9.05 0.32
CA PRO A 243 2.93 8.51 -0.76
C PRO A 243 2.08 7.30 -0.33
N VAL A 244 2.65 6.39 0.46
CA VAL A 244 1.95 5.19 0.94
C VAL A 244 0.96 5.55 2.05
N LEU A 245 1.28 6.52 2.90
CA LEU A 245 0.34 7.01 3.91
C LEU A 245 -0.85 7.71 3.26
N ALA A 246 -0.63 8.43 2.16
CA ALA A 246 -1.69 9.10 1.41
C ALA A 246 -2.62 8.13 0.65
N SER A 247 -2.14 6.92 0.32
CA SER A 247 -2.96 5.90 -0.33
C SER A 247 -3.85 5.11 0.65
N LEU A 248 -3.60 5.22 1.96
CA LEU A 248 -4.37 4.51 2.96
C LEU A 248 -5.80 5.05 3.09
N PRO A 249 -6.80 4.17 3.31
CA PRO A 249 -8.08 4.60 3.84
C PRO A 249 -7.89 5.34 5.16
N ALA A 250 -8.63 6.44 5.36
CA ALA A 250 -8.51 7.26 6.57
C ALA A 250 -8.63 6.46 7.89
N PRO A 251 -9.56 5.47 8.03
CA PRO A 251 -9.62 4.64 9.23
C PRO A 251 -8.33 3.83 9.47
N ALA A 252 -7.76 3.24 8.42
CA ALA A 252 -6.54 2.46 8.48
C ALA A 252 -5.33 3.33 8.87
N LEU A 253 -5.24 4.55 8.32
CA LEU A 253 -4.21 5.53 8.68
C LEU A 253 -4.33 5.93 10.16
N LEU A 254 -5.55 6.24 10.63
CA LEU A 254 -5.78 6.63 12.02
C LEU A 254 -5.46 5.48 12.99
N ALA A 255 -5.82 4.24 12.66
CA ALA A 255 -5.49 3.07 13.46
C ALA A 255 -3.97 2.89 13.59
N LEU A 256 -3.23 3.06 12.49
CA LEU A 256 -1.77 2.95 12.48
C LEU A 256 -1.11 4.05 13.33
N LEU A 257 -1.53 5.30 13.14
CA LEU A 257 -1.04 6.43 13.93
C LEU A 257 -1.36 6.26 15.42
N ARG A 258 -2.54 5.73 15.74
CA ARG A 258 -2.94 5.40 17.12
C ARG A 258 -2.01 4.35 17.71
N LEU A 259 -1.72 3.25 17.02
CA LEU A 259 -0.77 2.24 17.50
C LEU A 259 0.58 2.87 17.88
N HIS A 260 1.18 3.65 16.97
CA HIS A 260 2.47 4.29 17.19
C HIS A 260 2.45 5.25 18.38
N ARG A 261 1.41 6.11 18.45
CA ARG A 261 1.24 7.07 19.54
C ARG A 261 0.97 6.40 20.88
N THR A 262 0.07 5.42 20.94
CA THR A 262 -0.30 4.71 22.16
C THR A 262 0.91 4.02 22.78
N ARG A 263 1.77 3.38 21.98
CA ARG A 263 3.00 2.76 22.48
C ARG A 263 3.92 3.78 23.16
N ARG A 264 4.15 4.93 22.53
CA ARG A 264 4.97 6.01 23.09
C ARG A 264 4.37 6.58 24.38
N ASP A 265 3.08 6.91 24.36
CA ASP A 265 2.39 7.57 25.47
C ASP A 265 2.26 6.61 26.67
N ALA A 266 1.96 5.32 26.42
CA ALA A 266 1.92 4.30 27.45
C ALA A 266 3.31 4.02 28.05
N LEU A 267 4.37 3.95 27.23
CA LEU A 267 5.72 3.77 27.78
C LEU A 267 6.12 4.95 28.67
N ARG A 268 5.78 6.19 28.27
CA ARG A 268 6.03 7.37 29.10
C ARG A 268 5.35 7.26 30.46
N ALA A 269 4.06 6.88 30.48
CA ALA A 269 3.33 6.67 31.74
C ALA A 269 3.99 5.59 32.63
N LEU A 270 4.47 4.50 32.03
CA LEU A 270 5.19 3.45 32.77
C LEU A 270 6.54 3.94 33.32
N LEU A 271 7.27 4.77 32.57
CA LEU A 271 8.54 5.38 33.01
C LEU A 271 8.34 6.43 34.11
N ASP A 272 7.18 7.08 34.16
CA ASP A 272 6.81 8.07 35.18
C ASP A 272 6.24 7.42 36.46
N SER A 273 6.01 6.10 36.46
CA SER A 273 5.48 5.37 37.62
C SER A 273 6.47 5.29 38.79
N PRO A 274 6.10 5.74 40.00
CA PRO A 274 6.94 5.60 41.21
C PRO A 274 7.03 4.15 41.71
N GLU A 275 6.04 3.31 41.41
CA GLU A 275 6.08 1.87 41.75
C GLU A 275 7.13 1.12 40.92
N ARG A 276 7.36 1.55 39.68
CA ARG A 276 8.31 0.91 38.75
C ARG A 276 9.71 1.49 38.87
N PHE A 277 9.81 2.81 39.03
CA PHE A 277 11.09 3.53 39.08
C PHE A 277 11.13 4.46 40.30
N LEU A 278 11.16 3.85 41.49
CA LEU A 278 11.10 4.58 42.76
C LEU A 278 12.20 5.64 42.90
N ALA A 279 13.44 5.29 42.57
CA ALA A 279 14.57 6.22 42.64
C ALA A 279 14.41 7.44 41.70
N GLY A 280 13.75 7.24 40.56
CA GLY A 280 13.56 8.27 39.55
C GLY A 280 12.27 9.07 39.67
N ASN A 281 11.29 8.62 40.46
CA ASN A 281 9.97 9.25 40.51
C ASN A 281 9.42 9.44 41.94
N GLY A 282 10.09 8.92 42.97
CA GLY A 282 9.73 9.18 44.36
C GLY A 282 10.02 10.63 44.75
N ASP A 283 9.09 11.26 45.46
CA ASP A 283 9.25 12.61 45.99
C ASP A 283 8.84 12.67 47.48
N PRO A 284 9.80 12.89 48.41
CA PRO A 284 11.25 12.89 48.20
C PRO A 284 11.83 11.47 48.15
N PHE A 285 12.75 11.21 47.22
CA PHE A 285 13.59 10.00 47.24
C PHE A 285 15.00 10.32 47.76
N HIS A 286 15.44 9.56 48.77
CA HIS A 286 16.76 9.70 49.37
C HIS A 286 17.69 8.58 48.87
N CYS A 287 18.99 8.85 48.82
CA CYS A 287 20.01 7.88 48.43
C CYS A 287 19.85 6.57 49.22
N SER A 288 19.83 5.44 48.52
CA SER A 288 19.64 4.10 49.10
C SER A 288 20.73 3.67 50.07
N ALA A 289 21.93 4.23 49.96
CA ALA A 289 23.06 3.90 50.84
C ALA A 289 23.13 4.78 52.09
N CYS A 290 22.98 6.11 51.95
CA CYS A 290 23.13 7.02 53.09
C CYS A 290 21.81 7.48 53.72
N ALA A 291 20.66 7.22 53.09
CA ALA A 291 19.30 7.57 53.51
C ALA A 291 19.01 9.06 53.80
N VAL A 292 20.01 9.94 53.69
CA VAL A 292 19.91 11.36 54.09
C VAL A 292 19.95 12.31 52.90
N THR A 293 20.68 11.97 51.83
CA THR A 293 20.87 12.88 50.69
C THR A 293 19.73 12.73 49.69
N PRO A 294 18.98 13.82 49.38
CA PRO A 294 17.99 13.80 48.31
C PRO A 294 18.66 13.49 46.97
N LEU A 295 18.04 12.61 46.19
CA LEU A 295 18.58 12.17 44.91
C LEU A 295 18.44 13.28 43.85
N ASP A 296 19.53 13.60 43.15
CA ASP A 296 19.46 14.47 41.96
C ASP A 296 18.93 13.69 40.75
N ASN A 297 17.72 14.04 40.34
CA ASN A 297 16.95 13.29 39.36
C ASN A 297 17.10 13.82 37.91
N ARG A 298 18.01 14.77 37.67
CA ARG A 298 18.20 15.39 36.34
C ARG A 298 18.54 14.39 35.25
N THR A 299 19.44 13.44 35.53
CA THR A 299 19.92 12.46 34.53
C THR A 299 18.84 11.45 34.13
N TRP A 300 17.98 11.02 35.06
CA TRP A 300 16.81 10.20 34.74
C TRP A 300 15.78 10.94 33.89
N ARG A 301 15.48 12.22 34.20
CA ARG A 301 14.58 13.02 33.35
C ARG A 301 15.12 13.18 31.93
N ALA A 302 16.44 13.39 31.78
CA ALA A 302 17.08 13.45 30.48
C ALA A 302 16.97 12.10 29.73
N LEU A 303 17.20 10.98 30.41
CA LEU A 303 17.04 9.65 29.83
C LEU A 303 15.58 9.38 29.39
N LYS A 304 14.58 9.69 30.23
CA LYS A 304 13.15 9.59 29.87
C LYS A 304 12.82 10.41 28.62
N ALA A 305 13.32 11.63 28.53
CA ALA A 305 13.13 12.48 27.36
C ALA A 305 13.76 11.88 26.09
N ARG A 306 14.96 11.28 26.19
CA ARG A 306 15.61 10.60 25.07
C ARG A 306 14.86 9.33 24.64
N ILE A 307 14.34 8.54 25.59
CA ILE A 307 13.49 7.37 25.31
C ILE A 307 12.21 7.81 24.59
N PHE A 308 11.56 8.88 25.05
CA PHE A 308 10.35 9.40 24.40
C PHE A 308 10.62 9.84 22.96
N ARG A 309 11.77 10.49 22.69
CA ARG A 309 12.19 10.84 21.32
C ARG A 309 12.45 9.61 20.46
N GLU A 310 13.09 8.58 21.01
CA GLU A 310 13.30 7.30 20.30
C GLU A 310 11.97 6.69 19.87
N MET A 311 11.01 6.60 20.80
CA MET A 311 9.69 6.01 20.53
C MET A 311 8.84 6.82 19.54
N ASN A 312 9.16 8.08 19.26
CA ASN A 312 8.51 8.83 18.17
C ASN A 312 8.98 8.38 16.79
N VAL A 313 10.23 7.95 16.67
CA VAL A 313 10.88 7.61 15.39
C VAL A 313 10.89 6.09 15.18
N ARG A 314 10.98 5.32 16.27
CA ARG A 314 11.07 3.85 16.26
C ARG A 314 10.30 3.25 17.45
N PRO A 315 8.96 3.22 17.40
CA PRO A 315 8.13 2.74 18.50
C PRO A 315 8.24 1.24 18.81
N LEU A 316 8.99 0.45 18.03
CA LEU A 316 9.21 -0.97 18.33
C LEU A 316 9.84 -1.15 19.73
N GLY A 317 10.74 -0.24 20.12
CA GLY A 317 11.41 -0.29 21.42
C GLY A 317 12.47 -1.39 21.51
N ASP A 318 12.91 -1.94 20.37
CA ASP A 318 14.00 -2.93 20.28
C ASP A 318 15.38 -2.33 20.63
N THR A 319 15.52 -1.01 20.59
CA THR A 319 16.72 -0.29 21.06
C THR A 319 16.72 -0.01 22.56
N LEU A 320 15.63 -0.29 23.27
CA LEU A 320 15.41 0.06 24.68
C LEU A 320 15.62 -1.13 25.62
N GLY A 321 16.17 -0.86 26.80
CA GLY A 321 16.40 -1.88 27.84
C GLY A 321 17.45 -2.95 27.47
N VAL A 322 18.20 -2.74 26.39
CA VAL A 322 19.26 -3.65 25.93
C VAL A 322 20.56 -3.42 26.73
N PRO A 323 21.37 -4.46 27.00
CA PRO A 323 22.60 -4.34 27.79
C PRO A 323 23.79 -3.75 27.00
N VAL A 324 23.76 -3.85 25.67
CA VAL A 324 24.79 -3.40 24.73
C VAL A 324 24.08 -2.83 23.50
N GLY A 325 24.62 -1.77 22.90
CA GLY A 325 23.96 -1.10 21.78
C GLY A 325 22.81 -0.19 22.23
N GLY A 326 22.22 0.52 21.27
CA GLY A 326 20.97 1.26 21.46
C GLY A 326 21.01 2.20 22.66
N MET A 327 20.02 2.06 23.55
CA MET A 327 19.86 2.89 24.74
C MET A 327 21.12 2.95 25.62
N CYS A 328 21.89 1.86 25.72
CA CYS A 328 23.09 1.85 26.56
C CYS A 328 24.20 2.80 26.07
N ASP A 329 24.24 3.10 24.78
CA ASP A 329 25.29 3.93 24.18
C ASP A 329 24.98 5.42 24.21
N TRP A 330 23.74 5.79 24.54
CA TRP A 330 23.30 7.18 24.58
C TRP A 330 24.00 7.97 25.69
N PRO A 331 24.33 9.25 25.45
CA PRO A 331 24.98 10.09 26.45
C PRO A 331 24.10 10.28 27.69
N GLU A 332 22.77 10.37 27.54
CA GLU A 332 21.83 10.47 28.66
C GLU A 332 21.83 9.21 29.52
N ALA A 333 21.92 8.03 28.92
CA ALA A 333 22.01 6.78 29.65
C ALA A 333 23.34 6.67 30.38
N LYS A 334 24.46 6.97 29.72
CA LYS A 334 25.80 6.98 30.34
C LYS A 334 25.85 7.96 31.52
N ALA A 335 25.27 9.15 31.40
CA ALA A 335 25.16 10.12 32.49
C ALA A 335 24.28 9.58 33.63
N CYS A 336 23.17 8.91 33.33
CA CYS A 336 22.33 8.25 34.33
C CYS A 336 23.11 7.19 35.10
N TRP A 337 23.89 6.35 34.41
CA TRP A 337 24.71 5.30 35.03
C TRP A 337 25.94 5.83 35.75
N ALA A 338 26.39 7.05 35.45
CA ALA A 338 27.49 7.73 36.13
C ALA A 338 27.01 8.57 37.32
N ALA A 339 25.71 8.86 37.46
CA ALA A 339 25.17 9.64 38.55
C ALA A 339 25.44 8.97 39.91
N ARG A 340 26.02 9.74 40.84
CA ARG A 340 26.36 9.30 42.20
C ARG A 340 25.78 10.24 43.25
N CYS A 341 25.67 9.72 44.47
CA CYS A 341 25.31 10.52 45.64
C CYS A 341 26.36 11.60 45.89
N ALA A 342 25.90 12.85 46.06
CA ALA A 342 26.77 14.02 46.26
C ALA A 342 27.38 14.11 47.67
N LYS A 343 26.94 13.27 48.62
CA LYS A 343 27.50 13.24 49.97
C LYS A 343 28.92 12.70 49.95
N GLU A 344 29.84 13.48 50.53
CA GLU A 344 31.22 13.07 50.74
C GLU A 344 31.29 11.74 51.51
N GLY A 345 32.11 10.82 51.01
CA GLY A 345 32.26 9.47 51.56
C GLY A 345 31.14 8.47 51.21
N CYS A 346 30.04 8.87 50.58
CA CYS A 346 29.00 7.93 50.12
C CYS A 346 29.29 7.42 48.71
N GLY A 347 29.24 8.31 47.71
CA GLY A 347 29.55 7.96 46.31
C GLY A 347 28.69 6.82 45.71
N ALA A 348 27.58 6.43 46.34
CA ALA A 348 26.72 5.35 45.85
C ALA A 348 26.06 5.72 44.51
N ALA A 349 25.82 4.73 43.65
CA ALA A 349 25.09 4.94 42.41
C ALA A 349 23.64 5.34 42.66
N ASN A 350 23.15 6.36 41.95
CA ASN A 350 21.77 6.82 42.08
C ASN A 350 20.77 5.80 41.49
N TYR A 351 21.20 5.05 40.48
CA TYR A 351 20.36 4.10 39.75
C TYR A 351 21.13 2.79 39.53
N ASP A 352 20.46 1.67 39.79
CA ASP A 352 20.96 0.35 39.40
C ASP A 352 20.73 0.16 37.90
N ARG A 353 21.83 0.11 37.13
CA ARG A 353 21.80 -0.06 35.68
C ARG A 353 21.08 -1.34 35.27
N ALA A 354 21.43 -2.48 35.85
CA ALA A 354 20.89 -3.78 35.43
C ALA A 354 19.38 -3.87 35.71
N ALA A 355 18.98 -3.45 36.92
CA ALA A 355 17.57 -3.42 37.30
C ALA A 355 16.77 -2.43 36.43
N THR A 356 17.32 -1.24 36.16
CA THR A 356 16.66 -0.23 35.32
C THR A 356 16.48 -0.72 33.89
N LEU A 357 17.52 -1.29 33.27
CA LEU A 357 17.44 -1.85 31.91
C LEU A 357 16.38 -2.94 31.82
N LYS A 358 16.38 -3.88 32.77
CA LYS A 358 15.38 -4.96 32.84
C LYS A 358 13.96 -4.39 33.00
N GLN A 359 13.76 -3.42 33.88
CA GLN A 359 12.45 -2.82 34.10
C GLN A 359 11.96 -2.03 32.89
N VAL A 360 12.83 -1.31 32.20
CA VAL A 360 12.50 -0.65 30.92
C VAL A 360 12.05 -1.68 29.89
N ARG A 361 12.76 -2.82 29.78
CA ARG A 361 12.36 -3.89 28.85
C ARG A 361 10.98 -4.46 29.18
N THR A 362 10.72 -4.75 30.46
CA THR A 362 9.38 -5.16 30.93
C THR A 362 8.30 -4.16 30.55
N CYS A 363 8.60 -2.85 30.63
CA CYS A 363 7.64 -1.82 30.22
C CYS A 363 7.39 -1.81 28.71
N VAL A 364 8.41 -2.06 27.89
CA VAL A 364 8.29 -2.16 26.42
C VAL A 364 7.49 -3.39 26.01
N ASP A 365 7.70 -4.53 26.67
CA ASP A 365 7.03 -5.79 26.38
C ASP A 365 5.52 -5.76 26.72
N ALA A 366 5.11 -4.85 27.61
CA ALA A 366 3.71 -4.64 27.97
C ALA A 366 2.92 -3.77 26.96
N LEU A 367 3.58 -3.20 25.95
CA LEU A 367 2.97 -2.28 24.99
C LEU A 367 2.25 -3.02 23.85
N PRO A 368 1.14 -2.49 23.31
CA PRO A 368 0.39 -3.12 22.20
C PRO A 368 1.24 -3.22 20.93
N LEU A 369 1.22 -4.38 20.26
CA LEU A 369 2.07 -4.65 19.08
C LEU A 369 1.34 -4.55 17.73
N VAL A 370 0.02 -4.64 17.73
CA VAL A 370 -0.81 -4.68 16.52
C VAL A 370 -1.87 -3.58 16.56
N VAL A 371 -2.36 -3.19 15.38
CA VAL A 371 -3.52 -2.29 15.28
C VAL A 371 -4.81 -2.97 15.75
N GLU A 372 -5.68 -2.17 16.36
CA GLU A 372 -7.10 -2.48 16.52
C GLU A 372 -7.81 -2.31 15.16
N LEU A 373 -8.72 -3.23 14.84
CA LEU A 373 -9.33 -3.35 13.51
C LEU A 373 -10.83 -3.03 13.49
N ASP A 374 -11.29 -2.16 14.39
CA ASP A 374 -12.71 -1.76 14.58
C ASP A 374 -13.39 -1.17 13.33
N TRP A 375 -12.65 -1.00 12.23
CA TRP A 375 -13.11 -0.43 10.96
C TRP A 375 -13.20 -1.46 9.82
N MET A 376 -12.83 -2.72 10.07
CA MET A 376 -12.85 -3.81 9.08
C MET A 376 -14.07 -4.74 9.21
N ASP A 377 -15.01 -4.43 10.09
CA ASP A 377 -16.22 -5.22 10.35
C ASP A 377 -17.32 -5.09 9.28
#